data_AF-A0A6P0YXL5-F1
#
_entry.id   AF-A0A6P0YXL5-F1
#
_cell.length_a   1.000
_cell.length_b   1.000
_cell.length_c   1.000
_cell.angle_alpha   90.00
_cell.angle_beta   90.00
_cell.angle_gamma   90.00
#
_symmetry.space_group_name_H-M   'P 1'
#
loop_
_entity.id
_entity.type
_entity.pdbx_description
1 polymer ?
#
loop_
_entity_poly.entity_id
_entity_poly.type
_entity_poly.pdbx_seq_one_letter_code
_entity_poly.pdbx_strand_id
1 'polypeptide(L)' 'MEISNCPICGFPWSEPIDIDEVCCSHLICDCCGCEYGYDDNPIYRKNWLKRGAPWFNSNRRPKHWNLEAQLHQSIPDWNA' A
#
# COMPACT_ATOMS: atom_id res chain seq x y z
N MET A 1 7.94 1.42 -14.82
CA MET A 1 8.72 2.11 -13.75
C MET A 1 8.72 1.16 -12.57
N GLU A 2 9.84 0.92 -11.92
CA GLU A 2 9.84 0.01 -10.76
C GLU A 2 9.43 0.74 -9.48
N ILE A 3 8.59 0.10 -8.68
CA ILE A 3 8.17 0.55 -7.35
C ILE A 3 8.49 -0.54 -6.33
N SER A 4 9.04 -0.15 -5.18
CA SER A 4 9.47 -1.09 -4.12
C SER A 4 8.54 -1.12 -2.91
N ASN A 5 7.54 -0.25 -2.89
CA ASN A 5 6.64 -0.05 -1.78
C ASN A 5 5.20 -0.02 -2.30
N CYS A 6 4.26 -0.45 -1.47
CA CYS A 6 2.84 -0.30 -1.75
C CYS A 6 2.53 1.17 -2.05
N PRO A 7 1.98 1.49 -3.24
CA PRO A 7 1.74 2.88 -3.63
C PRO A 7 0.67 3.55 -2.76
N ILE A 8 -0.23 2.77 -2.16
CA ILE A 8 -1.32 3.27 -1.32
C ILE A 8 -0.83 3.69 0.08
N CYS A 9 0.06 2.91 0.69
CA CYS A 9 0.42 3.10 2.11
C CYS A 9 1.91 3.16 2.40
N GLY A 10 2.77 2.88 1.42
CA GLY A 10 4.23 2.88 1.51
C GLY A 10 4.85 1.68 2.23
N PHE A 11 4.09 0.61 2.47
CA PHE A 11 4.65 -0.62 3.05
C PHE A 11 5.63 -1.29 2.07
N PRO A 12 6.87 -1.61 2.49
CA PRO A 12 7.88 -2.15 1.59
C PRO A 12 7.59 -3.58 1.15
N TRP A 13 7.95 -3.90 -0.09
CA TRP A 13 7.94 -5.25 -0.64
C TRP A 13 9.33 -5.90 -0.52
N SER A 14 9.39 -7.21 -0.77
CA SER A 14 10.64 -7.96 -0.78
C SER A 14 11.53 -7.62 -1.98
N GLU A 15 10.92 -7.23 -3.09
CA GLU A 15 11.59 -6.87 -4.33
C GLU A 15 10.84 -5.73 -5.04
N PRO A 16 11.53 -4.90 -5.84
CA PRO A 16 10.89 -3.97 -6.74
C PRO A 16 10.02 -4.71 -7.77
N ILE A 17 8.88 -4.13 -8.14
CA ILE A 17 7.96 -4.67 -9.14
C ILE A 17 7.67 -3.56 -10.15
N ASP A 18 7.51 -3.90 -11.44
CA ASP A 18 7.11 -2.91 -12.41
C ASP A 18 5.67 -2.42 -12.13
N ILE A 19 5.46 -1.12 -12.25
CA ILE A 19 4.20 -0.44 -11.96
C ILE A 19 3.03 -0.96 -12.79
N ASP A 20 3.28 -1.33 -14.05
CA ASP A 20 2.26 -1.86 -14.97
C ASP A 20 1.89 -3.30 -14.61
N GLU A 21 2.81 -4.05 -14.00
CA GLU A 21 2.51 -5.38 -13.47
C GLU A 21 1.67 -5.28 -12.18
N VAL A 22 2.00 -4.35 -11.28
CA VAL A 22 1.28 -4.16 -10.01
C VAL A 22 -0.18 -3.78 -10.27
N CYS A 23 -0.46 -2.90 -11.23
CA CYS A 23 -1.79 -2.34 -11.47
C CYS A 23 -2.84 -3.38 -11.86
N CYS A 24 -2.44 -4.56 -12.34
CA CYS A 24 -3.33 -5.67 -12.67
C CYS A 24 -2.96 -6.98 -11.93
N SER A 25 -2.16 -6.89 -10.88
CA SER A 25 -1.58 -8.07 -10.21
C SER A 25 -2.57 -8.83 -9.31
N HIS A 26 -3.64 -8.19 -8.85
CA HIS A 26 -4.53 -8.70 -7.79
C HIS A 26 -3.81 -9.06 -6.48
N LEU A 27 -2.57 -8.59 -6.29
CA LEU A 27 -1.86 -8.77 -5.03
C LEU A 27 -2.52 -7.92 -3.94
N ILE A 28 -2.47 -8.42 -2.71
CA ILE A 28 -3.05 -7.75 -1.55
C ILE A 28 -1.94 -7.23 -0.65
N CYS A 29 -1.98 -5.94 -0.33
CA CYS A 29 -1.02 -5.35 0.59
C CYS A 29 -1.22 -5.86 2.04
N ASP A 30 -0.20 -6.49 2.62
CA ASP A 30 -0.19 -6.95 4.02
C ASP A 30 -0.48 -5.82 5.04
N CYS A 31 -0.16 -4.57 4.71
CA CYS A 31 -0.44 -3.42 5.56
C CYS A 31 -1.84 -2.87 5.33
N CYS A 32 -2.09 -2.21 4.19
CA CYS A 32 -3.34 -1.49 4.00
C CYS A 32 -4.50 -2.35 3.50
N GLY A 33 -4.26 -3.58 3.06
CA GLY A 33 -5.28 -4.50 2.54
C GLY A 33 -5.79 -4.20 1.13
N CYS A 34 -5.22 -3.22 0.44
CA CYS A 34 -5.61 -2.90 -0.94
C CYS A 34 -5.31 -4.09 -1.85
N GLU A 35 -6.31 -4.55 -2.60
CA GLU A 35 -6.14 -5.38 -3.79
C GLU A 35 -5.85 -4.49 -5.00
N TYR A 36 -4.67 -4.61 -5.60
CA TYR A 36 -4.28 -3.77 -6.74
C TYR A 36 -5.09 -4.12 -8.00
N GLY A 37 -5.52 -3.10 -8.75
CA GLY A 37 -6.45 -3.23 -9.87
C GLY A 37 -7.93 -3.28 -9.48
N TYR A 38 -8.26 -3.22 -8.18
CA TYR A 38 -9.63 -3.22 -7.69
C TYR A 38 -9.89 -2.12 -6.65
N ASP A 39 -9.11 -2.13 -5.56
CA ASP A 39 -9.27 -1.22 -4.43
C ASP A 39 -8.44 0.07 -4.54
N ASP A 40 -7.53 0.15 -5.50
CA ASP A 40 -6.46 1.15 -5.63
C ASP A 40 -6.93 2.54 -6.08
N ASN A 41 -8.07 2.99 -5.58
CA ASN A 41 -8.63 4.32 -5.79
C ASN A 41 -8.40 5.26 -4.58
N PRO A 42 -8.50 6.59 -4.76
CA PRO A 42 -8.31 7.55 -3.68
C PRO A 42 -9.29 7.40 -2.50
N ILE A 43 -10.49 6.85 -2.73
CA ILE A 43 -11.51 6.66 -1.70
C ILE A 43 -11.07 5.57 -0.71
N TYR A 44 -10.48 4.49 -1.20
CA TYR A 44 -9.95 3.40 -0.37
C TYR A 44 -8.93 3.93 0.64
N ARG A 45 -7.89 4.64 0.17
CA ARG A 45 -6.84 5.21 1.04
C ARG A 45 -7.45 6.12 2.10
N LYS A 46 -8.38 6.99 1.71
CA LYS A 46 -9.06 7.91 2.63
C LYS A 46 -9.84 7.17 3.71
N ASN A 47 -10.58 6.12 3.35
CA ASN A 47 -11.35 5.31 4.30
C ASN A 47 -10.44 4.51 5.23
N TRP A 48 -9.35 3.94 4.72
CA TRP A 48 -8.35 3.25 5.53
C TRP A 48 -7.70 4.20 6.56
N LEU A 49 -7.29 5.40 6.15
CA LEU A 49 -6.75 6.42 7.06
C LEU A 49 -7.78 6.85 8.11
N LYS A 50 -9.04 7.10 7.72
CA LYS A 50 -10.12 7.47 8.65
C LYS A 50 -10.37 6.42 9.74
N ARG A 51 -10.12 5.13 9.44
CA ARG A 51 -10.25 4.02 10.39
C ARG A 51 -9.02 3.86 11.30
N GLY A 52 -8.03 4.75 11.21
CA GLY A 52 -6.81 4.67 12.00
C GLY A 52 -5.75 3.75 11.38
N ALA A 53 -5.77 3.56 10.06
CA ALA A 53 -4.81 2.74 9.33
C ALA A 53 -4.66 1.31 9.88
N PRO A 54 -5.77 0.54 10.00
CA PRO A 54 -5.70 -0.83 10.49
C PRO A 54 -4.83 -1.69 9.57
N TRP A 55 -4.02 -2.56 10.17
CA TRP A 55 -3.23 -3.55 9.43
C TRP A 55 -4.14 -4.69 8.97
N PHE A 56 -4.04 -5.04 7.69
CA PHE A 56 -4.73 -6.20 7.12
C PHE A 56 -4.16 -7.50 7.69
N ASN A 57 -2.84 -7.65 7.65
CA ASN A 57 -2.11 -8.76 8.26
C ASN A 57 -1.35 -8.28 9.50
N SER A 58 -1.98 -8.39 10.67
CA SER A 58 -1.41 -7.93 11.94
C SER A 58 -0.08 -8.60 12.29
N ASN A 59 0.17 -9.82 11.79
CA ASN A 59 1.42 -10.55 12.04
C ASN A 59 2.62 -9.94 11.31
N ARG A 60 2.38 -9.13 10.26
CA ARG A 60 3.42 -8.46 9.47
C ARG A 60 3.74 -7.07 9.99
N ARG A 61 2.99 -6.57 10.98
CA ARG A 61 3.19 -5.23 11.55
C ARG A 61 4.51 -5.17 12.35
N PRO A 62 5.43 -4.25 12.01
CA PRO A 62 6.64 -4.03 12.79
C PRO A 62 6.33 -3.58 14.23
N LYS A 63 7.14 -4.01 15.21
CA LYS A 63 6.99 -3.61 16.63
C LYS A 63 7.01 -2.10 16.85
N HIS A 64 7.88 -1.39 16.12
CA HIS A 64 8.06 0.05 16.20
C HIS A 64 7.51 0.76 14.96
N TRP A 65 6.38 0.28 14.43
CA TRP A 65 5.76 0.84 13.24
C TRP A 65 5.35 2.30 13.45
N ASN A 66 5.76 3.16 12.50
CA ASN A 66 5.39 4.56 12.42
C ASN A 66 4.60 4.79 11.12
N LEU A 67 3.34 5.22 11.26
CA LEU A 67 2.45 5.44 10.14
C LEU A 67 2.93 6.57 9.22
N GLU A 68 3.32 7.72 9.79
CA GLU A 68 3.76 8.89 9.02
C GLU A 68 5.00 8.58 8.18
N ALA A 69 6.00 7.94 8.78
CA ALA A 69 7.19 7.49 8.09
C ALA A 69 6.89 6.54 6.92
N GLN A 70 5.90 5.65 7.08
CA GLN A 70 5.46 4.76 6.01
C GLN A 70 4.75 5.53 4.90
N LEU A 71 3.87 6.48 5.24
CA LEU A 71 3.13 7.25 4.24
C LEU A 71 4.04 8.10 3.35
N HIS A 72 5.20 8.54 3.84
CA HIS A 72 6.22 9.22 3.01
C HIS A 72 6.78 8.35 1.88
N GLN A 73 6.63 7.02 1.97
CA GLN A 73 7.06 6.05 0.97
C GLN A 73 5.96 5.68 -0.03
N SER A 74 4.74 6.21 0.16
CA SER A 74 3.61 5.98 -0.75
C SER A 74 3.73 6.87 -2.00
N ILE A 75 3.04 6.47 -3.07
CA ILE A 75 2.98 7.21 -4.33
C ILE A 75 1.52 7.61 -4.54
N PRO A 76 1.13 8.85 -4.22
CA PRO A 76 -0.18 9.37 -4.57
C PRO A 76 -0.41 9.30 -6.08
N ASP A 77 -1.65 9.00 -6.49
CA ASP A 77 -2.09 8.99 -7.89
C ASP A 77 -1.23 8.11 -8.84
N TRP A 78 -0.66 7.02 -8.30
CA TRP A 78 0.26 6.12 -9.00
C TRP A 78 -0.34 5.40 -10.22
N ASN A 79 -1.67 5.29 -10.29
CA ASN A 79 -2.42 4.59 -11.33
C ASN A 79 -3.33 5.55 -12.14
N ALA A 80 -3.02 6.85 -12.13
CA ALA A 80 -3.75 7.89 -12.83
C ALA A 80 -3.16 8.20 -14.22
#